data_AF-A0AB73V9J9-F1
#
_entry.id   AF-A0AB73V9J9-F1
#
_cell.length_a   1.000
_cell.length_b   1.000
_cell.length_c   1.000
_cell.angle_alpha   90.00
_cell.angle_beta   90.00
_cell.angle_gamma   90.00
#
_symmetry.space_group_name_H-M   'P 1'
#
loop_
_entity.id
_entity.type
_entity.pdbx_description
1 polymer ?
#
loop_
_entity_poly.entity_id
_entity_poly.type
_entity_poly.pdbx_seq_one_letter_code
_entity_poly.pdbx_strand_id
1 'polypeptide(L)'
;MLFGFILAYSTVASATVFGGSNLSFSGYSEFSDSEPSPPYDRSEYSMQAYKNDVERYIQNAKEYTENADNDIKRIREAQEDAIQKANRVVEEYNRTARGY
;
A
#
# COMPACT_ATOMS: atom_id res chain seq x y z
N MET A 1 -12.39 8.58 -47.16
CA MET A 1 -11.96 7.63 -46.12
C MET A 1 -12.01 8.37 -44.79
N LEU A 2 -12.97 8.02 -43.92
CA LEU A 2 -13.15 8.64 -42.61
C LEU A 2 -12.19 7.93 -41.65
N PHE A 3 -11.07 8.56 -41.29
CA PHE A 3 -10.18 8.03 -40.24
C PHE A 3 -10.82 8.35 -38.88
N GLY A 4 -11.55 7.39 -38.31
CA GLY A 4 -12.08 7.49 -36.96
C GLY A 4 -10.95 7.42 -35.94
N PHE A 5 -10.70 8.53 -35.24
CA PHE A 5 -9.85 8.55 -34.06
C PHE A 5 -10.62 7.91 -32.89
N ILE A 6 -10.24 6.68 -32.52
CA ILE A 6 -10.72 6.04 -31.31
C ILE A 6 -10.04 6.74 -30.12
N LEU A 7 -10.78 7.59 -29.42
CA LEU A 7 -10.42 8.10 -28.10
C LEU A 7 -10.43 6.92 -27.11
N ALA A 8 -9.27 6.28 -26.94
CA ALA A 8 -9.05 5.31 -25.88
C ALA A 8 -9.00 6.06 -24.54
N TYR A 9 -10.16 6.27 -23.91
CA TYR A 9 -10.21 6.67 -22.52
C TYR A 9 -9.74 5.49 -21.66
N SER A 10 -8.48 5.53 -21.23
CA SER A 10 -7.99 4.65 -20.17
C SER A 10 -8.71 5.05 -18.89
N THR A 11 -9.78 4.34 -18.54
CA THR A 11 -10.38 4.47 -17.21
C THR A 11 -9.38 3.87 -16.23
N VAL A 12 -8.63 4.72 -15.53
CA VAL A 12 -7.89 4.27 -14.35
C VAL A 12 -8.88 3.76 -13.33
N ALA A 13 -8.85 2.45 -13.13
CA ALA A 13 -9.45 1.86 -11.97
C ALA A 13 -8.61 2.27 -10.76
N SER A 14 -9.00 3.36 -10.08
CA SER A 14 -8.52 3.62 -8.72
C SER A 14 -9.19 2.60 -7.81
N ALA A 15 -8.49 1.50 -7.52
CA ALA A 15 -8.96 0.58 -6.52
C ALA A 15 -8.72 1.24 -5.16
N THR A 16 -9.79 1.62 -4.46
CA THR A 16 -9.66 2.00 -3.05
C THR A 16 -9.03 0.83 -2.31
N VAL A 17 -7.76 0.94 -1.93
CA VAL A 17 -7.06 -0.08 -1.14
C VAL A 17 -7.65 -0.07 0.27
N PHE A 18 -8.58 -0.97 0.54
CA PHE A 18 -9.16 -1.22 1.86
C PHE A 18 -8.16 -2.01 2.71
N GLY A 19 -7.73 -1.42 3.84
CA GLY A 19 -6.77 -2.03 4.76
C GLY A 19 -6.03 -0.98 5.57
N GLY A 20 -5.29 -1.40 6.60
CA GLY A 20 -4.49 -0.49 7.42
C GLY A 20 -3.31 0.12 6.64
N SER A 21 -2.51 0.89 7.36
CA SER A 21 -1.33 1.59 6.85
C SER A 21 -0.34 1.71 8.00
N ASN A 22 0.96 1.52 7.71
CA ASN A 22 2.01 1.85 8.68
C ASN A 22 2.57 3.26 8.41
N LEU A 23 2.15 3.90 7.32
CA LEU A 23 2.58 5.25 6.98
C LEU A 23 1.94 6.26 7.94
N SER A 24 2.78 6.98 8.68
CA SER A 24 2.39 8.04 9.60
C SER A 24 2.92 9.40 9.14
N PHE A 25 2.53 10.48 9.82
CA PHE A 25 3.07 11.81 9.56
C PHE A 25 4.60 11.88 9.72
N SER A 26 5.17 11.08 10.62
CA SER A 26 6.61 11.00 10.86
C SER A 26 7.35 10.04 9.90
N GLY A 27 6.64 9.49 8.91
CA GLY A 27 7.17 8.53 7.96
C GLY A 27 6.77 7.09 8.30
N TYR A 28 7.61 6.15 7.85
CA TYR A 28 7.39 4.72 7.97
C TYR A 28 8.10 4.18 9.22
N SER A 29 7.35 3.87 10.27
CA SER A 29 7.92 3.31 11.50
C SER A 29 8.42 1.89 11.26
N GLU A 30 9.49 1.50 11.93
CA GLU A 30 9.92 0.10 11.99
C GLU A 30 8.87 -0.76 12.71
N PHE A 31 8.87 -2.07 12.43
CA PHE A 31 8.05 -3.01 13.19
C PHE A 31 8.49 -2.97 14.66
N SER A 32 7.53 -2.74 15.55
CA SER A 32 7.78 -2.60 16.98
C SER A 32 6.79 -3.45 17.75
N ASP A 33 7.25 -4.60 18.22
CA ASP A 33 6.56 -5.41 19.22
C ASP A 33 7.60 -6.01 20.17
N SER A 34 7.17 -6.36 21.38
CA SER A 34 8.06 -6.97 22.37
C SER A 34 8.32 -8.43 22.01
N GLU A 35 9.57 -8.76 21.69
CA GLU A 35 9.97 -10.13 21.41
C GLU A 35 9.69 -11.04 22.62
N PRO A 36 8.88 -12.10 22.45
CA PRO A 36 8.57 -13.00 23.54
C PRO A 36 9.79 -13.81 23.93
N SER A 37 10.07 -13.89 25.23
CA SER A 37 11.19 -14.68 25.78
C SER A 37 10.69 -15.98 26.41
N PRO A 38 11.42 -17.10 26.26
CA PRO A 38 11.04 -18.35 26.91
C PRO A 38 10.92 -18.19 28.43
N PRO A 39 9.94 -18.84 29.07
CA PRO A 39 9.83 -18.83 30.52
C PRO A 39 10.97 -19.62 31.18
N TYR A 40 11.29 -19.28 32.43
CA TYR A 40 12.32 -19.96 33.21
C TYR A 40 11.97 -21.42 33.52
N ASP A 41 10.69 -21.71 33.74
CA ASP A 41 10.18 -23.06 33.99
C ASP A 41 9.41 -23.63 32.79
N ARG A 42 9.12 -24.92 32.86
CA ARG A 42 8.35 -25.66 31.83
C ARG A 42 6.96 -26.06 32.31
N SER A 43 6.40 -25.35 33.29
CA SER A 43 5.03 -25.61 33.71
C SER A 43 4.05 -25.36 32.55
N GLU A 44 2.94 -26.09 32.53
CA GLU A 44 1.92 -25.94 31.49
C GLU A 44 1.42 -24.49 31.42
N TYR A 45 1.25 -23.84 32.58
CA TYR A 45 0.83 -22.44 32.67
C TYR A 45 1.83 -21.49 31.99
N SER A 46 3.12 -21.57 32.36
CA SER A 46 4.16 -20.71 31.79
C SER A 46 4.34 -20.94 30.29
N MET A 47 4.30 -22.20 29.84
CA MET A 47 4.40 -22.54 28.43
C MET A 47 3.19 -22.07 27.62
N GLN A 48 1.98 -22.13 28.17
CA GLN A 48 0.77 -21.63 27.52
C GLN A 48 0.78 -20.10 27.41
N ALA A 49 1.24 -19.39 28.45
CA ALA A 49 1.41 -17.94 28.39
C ALA A 49 2.43 -17.54 27.29
N TYR A 50 3.59 -18.20 27.26
CA TYR A 50 4.60 -17.98 26.22
C TYR A 50 4.08 -18.25 24.81
N LYS A 51 3.32 -19.34 24.63
CA LYS A 51 2.67 -19.63 23.34
C LYS A 51 1.75 -18.49 22.90
N ASN A 52 0.93 -17.96 23.80
CA ASN A 52 0.04 -16.85 23.48
C ASN A 52 0.81 -15.58 23.09
N ASP A 53 1.93 -15.28 23.77
CA ASP A 53 2.79 -14.14 23.41
C ASP A 53 3.44 -14.31 22.04
N VAL A 54 3.91 -15.53 21.71
CA VAL A 54 4.44 -15.87 20.38
C VAL A 54 3.38 -15.72 19.30
N GLU A 55 2.17 -16.23 19.54
CA GLU A 55 1.06 -16.09 18.59
C GLU A 55 0.68 -14.63 18.36
N ARG A 56 0.65 -13.80 19.41
CA ARG A 56 0.44 -12.35 19.29
C ARG A 56 1.54 -11.69 18.45
N TYR A 57 2.80 -11.97 18.73
CA TYR A 57 3.93 -11.39 18.00
C TYR A 57 3.88 -11.73 16.50
N ILE A 58 3.58 -12.98 16.17
CA ILE A 58 3.38 -13.44 14.78
C ILE A 58 2.22 -12.70 14.12
N GLN A 59 1.10 -12.52 14.83
CA GLN A 59 -0.06 -11.84 14.30
C GLN A 59 0.23 -10.35 14.01
N ASN A 60 0.92 -9.67 14.92
CA ASN A 60 1.32 -8.28 14.74
C ASN A 60 2.29 -8.11 13.55
N ALA A 61 3.25 -9.04 13.39
CA ALA A 61 4.16 -9.02 12.25
C ALA A 61 3.43 -9.22 10.91
N LYS A 62 2.39 -10.08 10.87
CA LYS A 62 1.54 -10.26 9.69
C LYS A 62 0.79 -8.98 9.35
N GLU A 63 0.12 -8.37 10.33
CA GLU A 63 -0.62 -7.13 10.12
C GLU A 63 0.30 -6.00 9.62
N TYR A 64 1.47 -5.84 10.22
CA TYR A 64 2.46 -4.87 9.75
C TYR A 64 2.85 -5.11 8.29
N THR A 65 3.03 -6.37 7.88
CA THR A 65 3.38 -6.72 6.49
C THR A 65 2.22 -6.45 5.53
N GLU A 66 0.99 -6.82 5.91
CA GLU A 66 -0.22 -6.57 5.11
C GLU A 66 -0.45 -5.06 4.89
N ASN A 67 -0.25 -4.26 5.94
CA ASN A 67 -0.31 -2.80 5.85
C ASN A 67 0.76 -2.25 4.90
N ALA A 68 1.97 -2.81 4.90
CA ALA A 68 3.03 -2.41 3.99
C ALA A 68 2.72 -2.71 2.52
N ASP A 69 2.16 -3.88 2.23
CA ASP A 69 1.73 -4.21 0.89
C ASP A 69 0.61 -3.27 0.40
N ASN A 70 -0.29 -2.87 1.30
CA ASN A 70 -1.34 -1.90 0.99
C ASN A 70 -0.76 -0.51 0.70
N ASP A 71 0.22 -0.06 1.48
CA ASP A 71 0.89 1.23 1.26
C ASP A 71 1.67 1.25 -0.06
N ILE A 72 2.36 0.16 -0.42
CA ILE A 72 3.04 0.02 -1.71
C ILE A 72 2.05 0.14 -2.87
N LYS A 73 0.88 -0.50 -2.77
CA LYS A 73 -0.18 -0.40 -3.80
C LYS A 73 -0.64 1.05 -3.97
N ARG A 74 -0.97 1.73 -2.87
CA ARG A 74 -1.39 3.15 -2.89
C ARG A 74 -0.32 4.06 -3.50
N ILE A 75 0.95 3.82 -3.20
CA ILE A 75 2.08 4.57 -3.77
C ILE A 75 2.15 4.38 -5.28
N ARG A 76 2.00 3.14 -5.78
CA ARG A 76 2.01 2.87 -7.23
C ARG A 76 0.84 3.55 -7.94
N GLU A 77 -0.37 3.46 -7.36
CA GLU A 77 -1.56 4.13 -7.89
C GLU A 77 -1.37 5.66 -7.95
N ALA A 78 -0.79 6.25 -6.90
CA ALA A 78 -0.50 7.69 -6.87
C ALA A 78 0.56 8.10 -7.91
N GLN A 79 1.57 7.26 -8.14
CA GLN A 79 2.57 7.47 -9.20
C GLN A 79 1.93 7.45 -10.60
N GLU A 80 1.07 6.46 -10.86
CA GLU A 80 0.36 6.34 -12.14
C GLU A 80 -0.56 7.54 -12.39
N ASP A 81 -1.34 7.96 -11.38
CA ASP A 81 -2.21 9.13 -11.45
C ASP A 81 -1.42 10.42 -11.73
N ALA A 82 -0.26 10.61 -11.09
CA ALA A 82 0.61 11.75 -11.34
C ALA A 82 1.12 11.79 -12.80
N ILE A 83 1.54 10.64 -13.34
CA ILE A 83 1.99 10.53 -14.74
C ILE A 83 0.85 10.85 -15.69
N GLN A 84 -0.35 10.34 -15.45
CA GLN A 84 -1.51 10.60 -16.30
C GLN A 84 -1.94 12.06 -16.29
N LYS A 85 -1.92 12.70 -15.12
CA LYS A 85 -2.16 14.14 -15.00
C LYS A 85 -1.15 14.94 -15.82
N ALA A 86 0.13 14.57 -15.78
CA ALA A 86 1.16 15.23 -16.59
C ALA A 86 0.93 15.03 -18.09
N ASN A 87 0.65 13.80 -18.53
CA ASN A 87 0.34 13.50 -19.93
C ASN A 87 -0.86 14.30 -20.44
N ARG A 88 -1.92 14.41 -19.64
CA ARG A 88 -3.11 15.21 -19.99
C ARG A 88 -2.76 16.68 -20.23
N VAL A 89 -1.90 17.27 -19.40
CA VAL A 89 -1.45 18.67 -19.59
C VAL A 89 -0.67 18.81 -20.90
N VAL A 90 0.21 17.87 -21.21
CA VAL A 90 0.98 17.87 -22.46
C VAL A 90 0.06 17.69 -23.68
N GLU A 91 -0.91 16.80 -23.60
CA GLU A 91 -1.92 16.60 -24.66
C GLU A 91 -2.74 17.86 -24.91
N GLU A 92 -3.19 18.52 -23.85
CA GLU A 92 -3.94 19.78 -23.94
C GLU A 92 -3.09 20.88 -24.59
N TYR A 93 -1.84 21.06 -24.15
CA TYR A 93 -0.90 21.98 -24.78
C TYR A 93 -0.74 21.70 -26.28
N ASN A 94 -0.50 20.44 -26.64
CA ASN A 94 -0.31 20.04 -28.04
C ASN A 94 -1.57 20.27 -28.89
N ARG A 95 -2.76 20.09 -28.33
CA ARG A 95 -4.03 20.39 -29.02
C ARG A 95 -4.15 21.89 -29.29
N THR A 96 -3.95 22.73 -28.27
CA THR A 96 -4.00 24.19 -28.40
C THR A 96 -2.95 24.72 -29.37
N ALA A 97 -1.71 24.23 -29.30
CA ALA A 97 -0.61 24.65 -30.17
C ALA A 97 -0.86 24.30 -31.65
N ARG A 98 -1.64 23.24 -31.93
CA ARG A 98 -2.03 22.83 -33.28
C ARG A 98 -3.29 23.54 -33.80
N GLY A 99 -3.91 24.41 -33.00
CA GLY A 99 -5.09 25.17 -33.39
C GLY A 99 -6.40 24.39 -33.39
N TYR A 100 -6.49 23.31 -32.60
CA TYR A 100 -7.73 22.56 -32.36
C TYR A 100 -8.47 23.01 -31.09
#